data_AF-A0A9E2HX91-F1
#
_entry.id   AF-A0A9E2HX91-F1
#
_cell.length_a   1.000
_cell.length_b   1.000
_cell.length_c   1.000
_cell.angle_alpha   90.00
_cell.angle_beta   90.00
_cell.angle_gamma   90.00
#
_symmetry.space_group_name_H-M   'P 1'
#
loop_
_entity.id
_entity.type
_entity.pdbx_description
1 polymer ?
#
loop_
_entity_poly.entity_id
_entity_poly.type
_entity_poly.pdbx_seq_one_letter_code
_entity_poly.pdbx_strand_id
1 'polypeptide(L)'
;SKSTHFAEIAPFVIQHLDQKDPWAVHLVKRAASEIDRLAETMFTRSKNNQLPCCLFGGLAPFIEPWLGKTLQARLTFRKNDANKGAIFMIKKHIGFSK
;
A
#
# COMPACT_ATOMS: atom_id res chain seq x y z
N SER A 1 -16.55 -12.32 -6.90
CA SER A 1 -16.65 -11.16 -7.84
C SER A 1 -15.42 -11.17 -8.74
N LYS A 2 -15.35 -10.37 -9.83
CA LYS A 2 -14.14 -10.31 -10.67
C LYS A 2 -12.86 -10.00 -9.86
N SER A 3 -12.97 -9.18 -8.81
CA SER A 3 -11.87 -8.85 -7.90
C SER A 3 -11.36 -10.04 -7.09
N THR A 4 -12.22 -10.97 -6.66
CA THR A 4 -11.81 -12.19 -5.94
C THR A 4 -10.92 -13.06 -6.82
N HIS A 5 -11.28 -13.24 -8.09
CA HIS A 5 -10.52 -14.08 -9.01
C HIS A 5 -9.14 -13.48 -9.33
N PHE A 6 -9.04 -12.15 -9.49
CA PHE A 6 -7.75 -11.50 -9.64
C PHE A 6 -6.88 -11.62 -8.39
N ALA A 7 -7.49 -11.63 -7.19
CA ALA A 7 -6.74 -11.86 -5.96
C ALA A 7 -6.19 -13.29 -5.85
N GLU A 8 -6.88 -14.29 -6.39
CA GLU A 8 -6.39 -15.68 -6.49
C GLU A 8 -5.16 -15.80 -7.40
N ILE A 9 -5.02 -14.89 -8.38
CA ILE A 9 -3.91 -14.91 -9.35
C ILE A 9 -2.67 -14.21 -8.79
N ALA A 10 -2.82 -13.27 -7.86
CA ALA A 10 -1.71 -12.48 -7.34
C ALA A 10 -0.55 -13.33 -6.77
N PRO A 11 -0.78 -14.42 -6.01
CA PRO A 11 0.29 -15.30 -5.55
C PRO A 11 1.13 -15.89 -6.69
N PHE A 12 0.53 -16.26 -7.83
CA PHE A 12 1.26 -16.79 -8.97
C PHE A 12 2.18 -15.74 -9.60
N VAL A 13 1.72 -14.50 -9.71
CA VAL A 13 2.57 -13.38 -10.18
C VAL A 13 3.78 -13.22 -9.27
N ILE A 14 3.58 -13.28 -7.95
CA ILE A 14 4.66 -13.18 -6.97
C ILE A 14 5.64 -14.34 -7.10
N GLN A 15 5.17 -15.58 -7.24
CA GLN A 15 6.04 -16.77 -7.41
C GLN A 15 6.95 -16.65 -8.64
N HIS A 16 6.45 -16.08 -9.74
CA HIS A 16 7.23 -15.91 -10.97
C HIS A 16 8.13 -14.65 -10.94
N LEU A 17 7.90 -13.73 -10.01
CA LEU A 17 8.73 -12.55 -9.82
C LEU A 17 10.17 -12.93 -9.42
N ASP A 18 10.32 -13.91 -8.53
CA ASP A 18 11.63 -14.41 -8.07
C ASP A 18 12.44 -15.04 -9.21
N GLN A 19 11.75 -15.59 -10.20
CA GLN A 19 12.35 -16.17 -11.41
C GLN A 19 12.71 -15.11 -12.46
N LYS A 20 12.49 -13.82 -12.14
CA LYS A 20 12.64 -12.68 -13.06
C LYS A 20 11.83 -12.85 -14.35
N ASP A 21 10.68 -13.54 -14.27
CA ASP A 21 9.78 -13.64 -15.40
C ASP A 21 9.40 -12.23 -15.89
N PRO A 22 9.56 -11.93 -17.19
CA PRO A 22 9.39 -10.58 -17.71
C PRO A 22 7.96 -10.07 -17.55
N TRP A 23 6.96 -10.94 -17.60
CA TRP A 23 5.55 -10.57 -17.43
C TRP A 23 5.22 -10.33 -15.95
N ALA A 24 5.73 -11.15 -15.05
CA ALA A 24 5.59 -10.94 -13.61
C ALA A 24 6.24 -9.61 -13.18
N VAL A 25 7.46 -9.33 -13.64
CA VAL A 25 8.14 -8.05 -13.40
C VAL A 25 7.34 -6.89 -13.99
N HIS A 26 6.82 -7.03 -15.21
CA HIS A 26 6.01 -5.99 -15.84
C HIS A 26 4.75 -5.68 -15.02
N LEU A 27 4.03 -6.70 -14.55
CA LEU A 27 2.82 -6.54 -13.74
C LEU A 27 3.11 -5.83 -12.41
N VAL A 28 4.17 -6.23 -11.71
CA VAL A 28 4.53 -5.62 -10.41
C VAL A 28 4.99 -4.17 -10.60
N LYS A 29 5.80 -3.88 -11.63
CA LYS A 29 6.16 -2.50 -11.98
C LYS A 29 4.95 -1.63 -12.32
N ARG A 30 3.97 -2.19 -13.03
CA ARG A 30 2.73 -1.46 -13.34
C ARG A 30 1.93 -1.17 -12.07
N ALA A 31 1.79 -2.14 -11.17
CA ALA A 31 1.15 -1.92 -9.88
C ALA A 31 1.86 -0.84 -9.06
N ALA A 32 3.20 -0.88 -9.01
CA ALA A 32 4.01 0.16 -8.36
C ALA A 32 3.77 1.56 -8.95
N SER A 33 3.73 1.67 -10.28
CA SER A 33 3.48 2.94 -10.97
C SER A 33 2.09 3.52 -10.65
N GLU A 34 1.05 2.69 -10.55
CA GLU A 34 -0.27 3.19 -10.16
C GLU A 34 -0.30 3.65 -8.69
N ILE A 35 0.43 2.97 -7.80
CA ILE A 35 0.57 3.41 -6.40
C ILE A 35 1.29 4.76 -6.34
N ASP A 36 2.35 4.97 -7.11
CA ASP A 36 3.06 6.25 -7.17
C ASP A 36 2.13 7.39 -7.60
N ARG A 37 1.31 7.18 -8.64
CA ARG A 37 0.33 8.18 -9.12
C ARG A 37 -0.72 8.52 -8.06
N LEU A 38 -1.21 7.50 -7.36
CA LEU A 38 -2.16 7.70 -6.26
C LEU A 38 -1.52 8.50 -5.12
N ALA A 39 -0.30 8.16 -4.73
CA ALA A 39 0.42 8.86 -3.69
C ALA A 39 0.68 10.32 -4.05
N GLU A 40 1.15 10.60 -5.26
CA GLU A 40 1.37 11.96 -5.76
C GLU A 40 0.08 12.80 -5.69
N THR A 41 -1.05 12.21 -6.12
CA THR A 41 -2.37 12.86 -6.06
C THR A 41 -2.77 13.16 -4.62
N MET A 42 -2.59 12.21 -3.69
CA MET A 42 -2.92 12.40 -2.27
C MET A 42 -2.04 13.47 -1.61
N PHE A 43 -0.75 13.46 -1.92
CA PHE A 43 0.22 14.40 -1.35
C PHE A 43 -0.03 15.83 -1.80
N THR A 44 -0.28 16.03 -3.10
CA THR A 44 -0.62 17.34 -3.68
C THR A 44 -1.87 17.95 -3.07
N ARG A 45 -2.86 17.11 -2.72
CA ARG A 45 -4.12 17.57 -2.10
C ARG A 45 -4.02 17.80 -0.59
N SER A 46 -2.96 17.34 0.07
CA SER A 46 -2.82 17.50 1.51
C SER A 46 -2.31 18.90 1.84
N LYS A 47 -3.02 19.62 2.74
CA LYS A 47 -2.82 21.06 3.03
C LYS A 47 -1.37 21.46 3.35
N ASN A 48 -0.53 20.53 3.83
CA ASN A 48 0.86 20.79 4.22
C ASN A 48 1.87 19.83 3.58
N ASN A 49 1.46 18.97 2.63
CA ASN A 49 2.31 17.91 2.05
C ASN A 49 3.07 17.02 3.08
N GLN A 50 2.57 16.93 4.32
CA GLN A 50 3.30 16.35 5.47
C GLN A 50 2.62 15.12 6.09
N LEU A 51 1.58 14.58 5.45
CA LEU A 51 0.91 13.41 6.02
C LEU A 51 1.87 12.20 5.99
N PRO A 52 2.04 11.49 7.12
CA PRO A 52 2.80 10.25 7.14
C PRO A 52 2.13 9.23 6.22
N CYS A 53 2.94 8.53 5.42
CA CYS A 53 2.47 7.52 4.48
C CYS A 53 2.99 6.15 4.91
N CYS A 54 2.17 5.11 4.78
CA CYS A 54 2.61 3.73 4.95
C CYS A 54 1.98 2.87 3.85
N LEU A 55 2.75 1.92 3.32
CA LEU A 55 2.26 0.86 2.45
C LEU A 55 2.02 -0.38 3.31
N PHE A 56 0.84 -0.99 3.21
CA PHE A 56 0.51 -2.17 4.00
C PHE A 56 -0.39 -3.13 3.21
N GLY A 57 -0.38 -4.40 3.62
CA GLY A 57 -1.08 -5.50 2.95
C GLY A 57 -0.11 -6.60 2.50
N GLY A 58 -0.64 -7.80 2.21
CA GLY A 58 0.19 -8.97 1.89
C GLY A 58 1.06 -8.82 0.64
N LEU A 59 0.70 -7.92 -0.28
CA LEU A 59 1.47 -7.64 -1.50
C LEU A 59 2.53 -6.54 -1.31
N ALA A 60 2.47 -5.77 -0.22
CA ALA A 60 3.34 -4.62 0.00
C ALA A 60 4.84 -4.97 -0.12
N PRO A 61 5.35 -6.06 0.50
CA PRO A 61 6.78 -6.39 0.43
C PRO A 61 7.29 -6.66 -0.99
N PHE A 62 6.41 -7.13 -1.88
CA PHE A 62 6.77 -7.46 -3.26
C PHE A 62 6.71 -6.26 -4.20
N ILE A 63 5.89 -5.25 -3.86
CA ILE A 63 5.69 -4.06 -4.68
C ILE A 63 6.61 -2.92 -4.26
N GLU A 64 6.86 -2.76 -2.95
CA GLU A 64 7.67 -1.67 -2.40
C GLU A 64 9.02 -1.45 -3.11
N PRO A 65 9.81 -2.50 -3.46
CA PRO A 65 11.09 -2.32 -4.15
C PRO A 65 10.97 -1.64 -5.52
N TRP A 66 9.80 -1.68 -6.14
CA TRP A 66 9.53 -1.17 -7.49
C TRP A 66 8.90 0.23 -7.51
N LEU A 67 8.56 0.78 -6.34
CA LEU A 67 8.04 2.15 -6.22
C LEU A 67 9.07 3.20 -6.63
N GLY A 68 8.60 4.38 -7.01
CA GLY A 68 9.44 5.55 -7.23
C GLY A 68 10.19 5.96 -5.95
N LYS A 69 11.41 6.48 -6.11
CA LYS A 69 12.26 6.88 -4.98
C LYS A 69 11.64 7.93 -4.07
N THR A 70 10.86 8.85 -4.66
CA THR A 70 10.12 9.87 -3.90
C THR A 70 9.12 9.23 -2.94
N LEU A 71 8.35 8.22 -3.37
CA LEU A 71 7.42 7.55 -2.49
C LEU A 71 8.14 6.66 -1.48
N GLN A 72 9.13 5.87 -1.91
CA GLN A 72 9.94 5.03 -1.01
C GLN A 72 10.51 5.84 0.17
N ALA A 73 11.08 7.02 -0.10
CA ALA A 73 11.67 7.87 0.93
C ALA A 73 10.64 8.46 1.92
N ARG A 74 9.34 8.45 1.58
CA ARG A 74 8.25 8.95 2.42
C ARG A 74 7.52 7.86 3.19
N LEU A 75 7.75 6.59 2.86
CA LEU A 75 7.13 5.50 3.57
C LEU A 75 7.65 5.43 5.00
N THR A 76 6.72 5.23 5.93
CA THR A 76 6.97 5.05 7.35
C THR A 76 6.35 3.74 7.80
N PHE A 77 6.91 3.16 8.87
CA PHE A 77 6.36 1.93 9.44
C PHE A 77 4.93 2.13 9.93
N ARG A 78 4.10 1.12 9.66
CA ARG A 78 2.74 1.05 10.18
C ARG A 78 2.79 1.03 11.71
N LYS A 79 2.16 2.02 12.36
CA LYS A 79 2.15 2.13 13.83
C LYS A 79 1.17 1.19 14.52
N ASN A 80 0.03 0.91 13.89
CA ASN A 80 -1.08 0.16 14.47
C ASN A 80 -1.80 -0.65 13.38
N ASP A 81 -2.50 -1.69 13.79
CA ASP A 81 -3.32 -2.50 12.87
C ASP A 81 -4.77 -2.01 12.79
N ALA A 82 -5.56 -2.72 11.98
CA ALA A 82 -6.97 -2.42 11.78
C ALA A 82 -7.78 -2.61 13.07
N ASN A 83 -7.45 -3.62 13.88
CA ASN A 83 -8.13 -3.90 15.15
C ASN A 83 -7.96 -2.73 16.13
N LYS A 84 -6.74 -2.21 16.26
CA LYS A 84 -6.48 -1.03 17.07
C LYS A 84 -7.18 0.21 16.51
N GLY A 85 -7.24 0.34 15.19
CA GLY A 85 -8.02 1.39 14.52
C GLY A 85 -9.51 1.34 14.88
N ALA A 86 -10.10 0.15 14.93
CA ALA A 86 -11.49 -0.05 15.36
C ALA A 86 -11.69 0.39 16.82
N ILE A 87 -10.76 0.05 17.71
CA ILE A 87 -10.79 0.51 19.11
C ILE A 87 -10.72 2.04 19.19
N PHE A 88 -9.85 2.69 18.42
CA PHE A 88 -9.78 4.16 18.38
C PHE A 88 -11.08 4.79 17.87
N MET A 89 -11.72 4.17 16.88
CA MET A 89 -13.01 4.62 16.36
C MET A 89 -14.10 4.53 17.42
N ILE A 90 -14.20 3.42 18.15
CA ILE A 90 -15.15 3.25 19.26
C ILE A 90 -14.89 4.32 20.32
N LYS A 91 -13.65 4.45 20.80
CA LYS A 91 -13.28 5.45 21.83
C LYS A 91 -13.69 6.87 21.44
N LYS A 92 -13.45 7.25 20.18
CA LYS A 92 -13.87 8.55 19.64
C LYS A 92 -15.39 8.70 19.61
N HIS A 93 -16.12 7.63 19.26
CA HIS A 93 -17.58 7.65 19.22
C HIS A 93 -18.22 7.77 20.62
N ILE A 94 -17.64 7.10 21.62
CA ILE A 94 -18.15 7.11 23.00
C ILE A 94 -17.60 8.26 23.86
N GLY A 95 -16.87 9.22 23.28
CA GLY A 95 -16.36 10.41 24.00
C GLY A 95 -15.19 10.14 24.95
N PHE A 96 -14.58 8.96 24.92
CA PHE A 96 -13.37 8.67 25.69
C PHE A 96 -12.14 9.25 24.98
N SER A 97 -11.95 10.56 25.12
CA SER A 97 -10.65 11.18 24.87
C SER A 97 -9.84 11.11 26.16
N LYS A 98 -8.73 10.37 26.13
CA LYS A 98 -7.62 10.62 27.05
C LYS A 98 -6.81 11.79 26.52
#